data_AF-A0A1D2IAV5-F1
#
_entry.id   AF-A0A1D2IAV5-F1
#
_cell.length_a   1.000
_cell.length_b   1.000
_cell.length_c   1.000
_cell.angle_alpha   90.00
_cell.angle_beta   90.00
_cell.angle_gamma   90.00
#
_symmetry.space_group_name_H-M   'P 1'
#
loop_
_entity.id
_entity.type
_entity.pdbx_description
1 polymer ?
#
loop_
_entity_poly.entity_id
_entity_poly.type
_entity_poly.pdbx_seq_one_letter_code
_entity_poly.pdbx_strand_id
1 'polypeptide(L)'
;MLTPHATSEYGALRHVAMRYASDLTPDLDGPDVHPVLTRQKTTSSWQAYDPATVRTQQSALIGLFRGRGIEVTLLDAAPGCPVQHYPRDIAFVIDHLLVMARLNSTHRRPEADALAPLLAGAPHVAHLEEGTIEGGDIALHTGTVLVGLGEETSPTGAGALQRALAHHGVDREVRPVHFATRGIVHLDDHFAIVAPGTALIHRDVFPPAELRWFDEHFDLVDVTGAEARAVQANVLAIAPDTVIVAAGSDRITEQLAARGLEVLTVNYREVTRIPGSLRCTTLPLTRA
;
A
#
# COMPACT_ATOMS: atom_id res chain seq x y z
N MET A 1 2.52 -2.90 24.36
CA MET A 1 1.20 -3.09 23.73
C MET A 1 1.21 -2.27 22.45
N LEU A 2 0.65 -2.81 21.38
CA LEU A 2 0.52 -2.07 20.13
C LEU A 2 -0.48 -0.94 20.31
N THR A 3 -0.24 0.23 19.74
CA THR A 3 -1.21 1.33 19.73
C THR A 3 -1.44 1.75 18.29
N PRO A 4 -2.33 1.03 17.56
CA PRO A 4 -2.65 1.39 16.19
C PRO A 4 -3.14 2.83 16.14
N HIS A 5 -2.49 3.66 15.33
CA HIS A 5 -2.91 5.04 15.13
C HIS A 5 -2.42 5.57 13.78
N ALA A 6 -3.32 5.96 12.87
CA ALA A 6 -2.92 6.64 11.64
C ALA A 6 -4.03 7.57 11.14
N THR A 7 -3.75 8.87 11.07
CA THR A 7 -4.72 9.88 10.62
C THR A 7 -4.43 10.39 9.20
N SER A 8 -3.27 10.07 8.63
CA SER A 8 -2.79 10.50 7.32
C SER A 8 -1.76 9.52 6.76
N GLU A 9 -1.48 9.61 5.45
CA GLU A 9 -0.39 8.85 4.82
C GLU A 9 1.02 9.36 5.16
N TYR A 10 1.15 10.60 5.62
CA TYR A 10 2.43 11.31 5.79
C TYR A 10 2.78 11.65 7.25
N GLY A 11 1.90 11.36 8.23
CA GLY A 11 2.22 11.51 9.65
C GLY A 11 3.51 10.76 10.02
N ALA A 12 4.23 11.24 11.03
CA ALA A 12 5.56 10.72 11.37
C ALA A 12 5.47 9.25 11.75
N LEU A 13 6.04 8.37 10.92
CA LEU A 13 5.97 6.92 11.10
C LEU A 13 6.73 6.53 12.37
N ARG A 14 6.06 5.82 13.29
CA ARG A 14 6.63 5.37 14.56
C ARG A 14 6.77 3.86 14.61
N HIS A 15 5.82 3.14 14.04
CA HIS A 15 5.79 1.68 14.06
C HIS A 15 5.26 1.15 12.72
N VAL A 16 5.97 0.20 12.15
CA VAL A 16 5.61 -0.45 10.89
C VAL A 16 5.80 -1.97 11.00
N ALA A 17 4.87 -2.73 10.43
CA ALA A 17 5.03 -4.15 10.19
C ALA A 17 5.57 -4.41 8.78
N MET A 18 6.48 -5.36 8.68
CA MET A 18 7.07 -5.85 7.43
C MET A 18 7.14 -7.37 7.43
N ARG A 19 7.36 -7.97 6.27
CA ARG A 19 7.63 -9.41 6.14
C ARG A 19 8.71 -9.64 5.09
N TYR A 20 9.69 -10.48 5.42
CA TYR A 20 10.71 -10.88 4.44
C TYR A 20 10.08 -11.74 3.34
N ALA A 21 10.55 -11.56 2.11
CA ALA A 21 10.20 -12.42 0.99
C ALA A 21 10.55 -13.89 1.28
N SER A 22 9.60 -14.76 0.99
CA SER A 22 9.79 -16.21 1.06
C SER A 22 10.67 -16.69 -0.08
N ASP A 23 11.10 -17.95 -0.04
CA ASP A 23 11.81 -18.57 -1.18
C ASP A 23 10.84 -18.98 -2.31
N LEU A 24 9.53 -18.79 -2.12
CA LEU A 24 8.52 -19.03 -3.14
C LEU A 24 8.34 -17.78 -4.00
N THR A 25 8.51 -17.95 -5.31
CA THR A 25 8.11 -16.95 -6.30
C THR A 25 6.76 -17.35 -6.87
N PRO A 26 5.82 -16.41 -7.12
CA PRO A 26 4.55 -16.74 -7.75
C PRO A 26 4.76 -17.37 -9.13
N ASP A 27 4.12 -18.52 -9.38
CA ASP A 27 4.00 -19.06 -10.73
C ASP A 27 2.85 -18.34 -11.43
N LEU A 28 3.19 -17.50 -12.40
CA LEU A 28 2.24 -16.66 -13.13
C LEU A 28 1.80 -17.26 -14.46
N ASP A 29 2.38 -18.38 -14.86
CA ASP A 29 2.08 -19.07 -16.10
C ASP A 29 1.44 -20.45 -15.85
N GLY A 30 1.31 -20.82 -14.58
CA GLY A 30 0.59 -22.01 -14.14
C GLY A 30 -0.93 -21.94 -14.34
N PRO A 31 -1.62 -23.09 -14.29
CA PRO A 31 -3.06 -23.18 -14.52
C PRO A 31 -3.91 -22.50 -13.41
N ASP A 32 -3.33 -22.24 -12.24
CA ASP A 32 -4.02 -21.73 -11.05
C ASP A 32 -3.84 -20.21 -10.84
N VAL A 33 -3.37 -19.50 -11.86
CA VAL A 33 -3.13 -18.06 -11.78
C VAL A 33 -4.45 -17.31 -11.60
N HIS A 34 -4.51 -16.50 -10.56
CA HIS A 34 -5.69 -15.68 -10.28
C HIS A 34 -6.00 -14.76 -11.47
N PRO A 35 -7.25 -14.68 -11.97
CA PRO A 35 -7.58 -13.91 -13.17
C PRO A 35 -7.19 -12.43 -13.11
N VAL A 36 -7.16 -11.85 -11.91
CA VAL A 36 -6.71 -10.47 -11.68
C VAL A 36 -5.23 -10.31 -12.04
N LEU A 37 -4.37 -11.25 -11.63
CA LEU A 37 -2.93 -11.23 -11.95
C LEU A 37 -2.70 -11.40 -13.45
N THR A 38 -3.49 -12.24 -14.14
CA THR A 38 -3.45 -12.37 -15.60
C THR A 38 -3.75 -11.04 -16.29
N ARG A 39 -4.72 -10.27 -15.80
CA ARG A 39 -5.01 -8.93 -16.34
C ARG A 39 -3.97 -7.89 -15.94
N GLN A 40 -3.41 -7.97 -14.73
CA GLN A 40 -2.35 -7.07 -14.28
C GLN A 40 -1.11 -7.14 -15.17
N LYS A 41 -0.81 -8.27 -15.83
CA LYS A 41 0.25 -8.37 -16.85
C LYS A 41 0.08 -7.36 -18.02
N THR A 42 -1.12 -6.82 -18.23
CA THR A 42 -1.37 -5.79 -19.26
C THR A 42 -0.93 -4.40 -18.82
N THR A 43 -1.02 -4.10 -17.53
CA THR A 43 -0.74 -2.79 -16.92
C THR A 43 0.62 -2.74 -16.23
N SER A 44 1.18 -3.89 -15.86
CA SER A 44 2.39 -4.01 -15.06
C SER A 44 3.41 -4.98 -15.65
N SER A 45 4.66 -4.87 -15.21
CA SER A 45 5.73 -5.78 -15.61
C SER A 45 5.91 -6.89 -14.58
N TRP A 46 6.12 -8.11 -15.05
CA TRP A 46 6.40 -9.28 -14.20
C TRP A 46 7.66 -9.98 -14.68
N GLN A 47 8.60 -10.20 -13.77
CA GLN A 47 9.82 -10.95 -13.99
C GLN A 47 10.16 -11.75 -12.72
N ALA A 48 10.79 -12.91 -12.91
CA ALA A 48 11.33 -13.65 -11.78
C ALA A 48 12.33 -12.79 -11.01
N TYR A 49 12.28 -12.83 -9.68
CA TYR A 49 13.23 -12.15 -8.80
C TYR A 49 14.07 -13.16 -8.02
N ASP A 50 15.23 -12.74 -7.52
CA ASP A 50 16.03 -13.51 -6.57
C ASP A 50 15.63 -13.20 -5.12
N PRO A 51 15.03 -14.16 -4.37
CA PRO A 51 14.58 -13.94 -3.00
C PRO A 51 15.69 -13.48 -2.05
N ALA A 52 16.94 -13.92 -2.27
CA ALA A 52 18.06 -13.51 -1.42
C ALA A 52 18.39 -12.02 -1.60
N THR A 53 18.41 -11.56 -2.86
CA THR A 53 18.57 -10.13 -3.18
C THR A 53 17.38 -9.31 -2.68
N VAL A 54 16.14 -9.79 -2.83
CA VAL A 54 14.96 -9.12 -2.26
C VAL A 54 15.08 -8.94 -0.75
N ARG A 55 15.44 -10.00 -0.01
CA ARG A 55 15.65 -9.91 1.45
C ARG A 55 16.76 -8.93 1.82
N THR A 56 17.84 -8.88 1.05
CA THR A 56 18.92 -7.90 1.25
C THR A 56 18.42 -6.46 1.10
N GLN A 57 17.59 -6.19 0.08
CA GLN A 57 16.97 -4.88 -0.14
C GLN A 57 15.98 -4.53 0.98
N GLN A 58 15.17 -5.49 1.43
CA GLN A 58 14.27 -5.31 2.58
C GLN A 58 15.04 -5.02 3.88
N SER A 59 16.16 -5.72 4.12
CA SER A 59 17.03 -5.44 5.27
C SER A 59 17.60 -4.02 5.24
N ALA A 60 17.91 -3.47 4.06
CA ALA A 60 18.34 -2.08 3.93
C ALA A 60 17.23 -1.09 4.32
N LEU A 61 15.98 -1.32 3.89
CA LEU A 61 14.85 -0.49 4.31
C LEU A 61 14.60 -0.59 5.83
N ILE A 62 14.65 -1.80 6.39
CA ILE A 62 14.52 -2.02 7.85
C ILE A 62 15.63 -1.30 8.60
N GLY A 63 16.87 -1.31 8.08
CA GLY A 63 17.99 -0.57 8.63
C GLY A 63 17.76 0.94 8.63
N LEU A 64 17.23 1.48 7.53
CA LEU A 64 16.84 2.90 7.43
C LEU A 64 15.77 3.27 8.45
N PHE A 65 14.72 2.46 8.60
CA PHE A 65 13.67 2.67 9.60
C PHE A 65 14.24 2.71 11.02
N ARG A 66 15.03 1.71 11.40
CA ARG A 66 15.67 1.65 12.72
C ARG A 66 16.62 2.82 12.96
N GLY A 67 17.38 3.22 11.94
CA GLY A 67 18.26 4.39 12.01
C GLY A 67 17.52 5.71 12.24
N ARG A 68 16.23 5.78 11.84
CA ARG A 68 15.33 6.92 12.11
C ARG A 68 14.46 6.72 13.35
N GLY A 69 14.72 5.70 14.17
CA GLY A 69 13.97 5.42 15.40
C GLY A 69 12.56 4.88 15.15
N ILE A 70 12.28 4.34 13.97
CA ILE A 70 11.02 3.70 13.62
C ILE A 70 11.09 2.24 14.08
N GLU A 71 10.12 1.82 14.89
CA GLU A 71 9.97 0.43 15.30
C GLU A 71 9.54 -0.43 14.11
N VAL A 72 10.19 -1.59 13.94
CA VAL A 72 9.85 -2.55 12.89
C VAL A 72 9.47 -3.88 13.52
N THR A 73 8.23 -4.31 13.31
CA THR A 73 7.79 -5.67 13.62
C THR A 73 7.87 -6.52 12.36
N LEU A 74 8.51 -7.69 12.47
CA LEU A 74 8.48 -8.68 11.40
C LEU A 74 7.33 -9.65 11.65
N LEU A 75 6.42 -9.76 10.67
CA LEU A 75 5.32 -10.74 10.73
C LEU A 75 5.85 -12.16 10.60
N ASP A 76 5.11 -13.12 11.16
CA ASP A 76 5.40 -14.54 11.02
C ASP A 76 5.22 -15.03 9.59
N ALA A 77 5.77 -16.21 9.27
CA ALA A 77 5.61 -16.81 7.95
C ALA A 77 4.18 -17.34 7.78
N ALA A 78 3.58 -17.13 6.62
CA ALA A 78 2.37 -17.82 6.18
C ALA A 78 2.78 -18.87 5.13
N PRO A 79 2.90 -20.16 5.52
CA PRO A 79 3.33 -21.20 4.60
C PRO A 79 2.43 -21.30 3.37
N GLY A 80 3.03 -21.34 2.18
CA GLY A 80 2.31 -21.46 0.91
C GLY A 80 1.87 -20.15 0.27
N CYS A 81 2.13 -18.99 0.89
CA CYS A 81 1.79 -17.68 0.33
C CYS A 81 3.03 -16.99 -0.26
N PRO A 82 3.25 -17.01 -1.59
CA PRO A 82 4.48 -16.51 -2.22
C PRO A 82 4.62 -14.98 -2.17
N VAL A 83 3.52 -14.25 -1.99
CA VAL A 83 3.48 -12.77 -1.99
C VAL A 83 3.27 -12.17 -0.60
N GLN A 84 3.43 -12.96 0.48
CA GLN A 84 3.20 -12.51 1.87
C GLN A 84 4.08 -11.32 2.31
N HIS A 85 5.13 -10.99 1.54
CA HIS A 85 5.97 -9.83 1.80
C HIS A 85 5.30 -8.48 1.46
N TYR A 86 4.03 -8.49 1.08
CA TYR A 86 3.16 -7.30 0.95
C TYR A 86 2.13 -7.20 2.08
N PRO A 87 2.54 -6.91 3.32
CA PRO A 87 1.63 -6.82 4.46
C PRO A 87 0.65 -5.64 4.36
N ARG A 88 0.85 -4.71 3.41
CA ARG A 88 -0.09 -3.64 3.11
C ARG A 88 -1.49 -4.17 2.80
N ASP A 89 -1.58 -5.28 2.10
CA ASP A 89 -2.85 -5.71 1.53
C ASP A 89 -3.77 -6.34 2.59
N ILE A 90 -3.16 -6.96 3.60
CA ILE A 90 -3.83 -7.87 4.54
C ILE A 90 -4.46 -7.18 5.75
N ALA A 91 -4.05 -5.94 6.05
CA ALA A 91 -4.65 -5.08 7.06
C ALA A 91 -4.26 -3.62 6.85
N PHE A 92 -4.94 -2.69 7.50
CA PHE A 92 -4.62 -1.26 7.47
C PHE A 92 -5.14 -0.56 8.72
N VAL A 93 -4.55 0.59 9.06
CA VAL A 93 -4.92 1.38 10.24
C VAL A 93 -5.61 2.67 9.80
N ILE A 94 -6.75 2.98 10.43
CA ILE A 94 -7.52 4.22 10.22
C ILE A 94 -7.86 4.80 11.59
N ASP A 95 -7.35 5.99 11.88
CA ASP A 95 -7.33 6.55 13.22
C ASP A 95 -6.86 5.49 14.22
N HIS A 96 -7.62 5.17 15.26
CA HIS A 96 -7.26 4.20 16.29
C HIS A 96 -7.60 2.73 15.93
N LEU A 97 -8.18 2.48 14.75
CA LEU A 97 -8.75 1.19 14.37
C LEU A 97 -7.81 0.41 13.45
N LEU A 98 -7.44 -0.81 13.86
CA LEU A 98 -6.80 -1.79 12.97
C LEU A 98 -7.89 -2.57 12.22
N VAL A 99 -7.94 -2.42 10.91
CA VAL A 99 -8.93 -3.09 10.06
C VAL A 99 -8.29 -4.29 9.38
N MET A 100 -8.92 -5.45 9.52
CA MET A 100 -8.54 -6.67 8.81
C MET A 100 -9.12 -6.65 7.41
N ALA A 101 -8.25 -6.83 6.41
CA ALA A 101 -8.66 -6.89 5.02
C ALA A 101 -9.51 -8.14 4.73
N ARG A 102 -10.31 -8.07 3.66
CA ARG A 102 -11.02 -9.22 3.10
C ARG A 102 -10.46 -9.49 1.71
N LEU A 103 -9.40 -10.28 1.67
CA LEU A 103 -8.69 -10.58 0.44
C LEU A 103 -9.59 -11.29 -0.56
N ASN A 104 -9.52 -10.86 -1.81
CA ASN A 104 -10.28 -11.44 -2.91
C ASN A 104 -9.73 -12.83 -3.29
N SER A 105 -8.41 -12.95 -3.36
CA SER A 105 -7.74 -14.22 -3.62
C SER A 105 -7.79 -15.16 -2.41
N THR A 106 -8.39 -16.33 -2.59
CA THR A 106 -8.52 -17.34 -1.52
C THR A 106 -7.16 -17.89 -1.08
N HIS A 107 -6.18 -17.99 -1.99
CA HIS A 107 -4.83 -18.48 -1.71
C HIS A 107 -4.03 -17.56 -0.77
N ARG A 108 -4.43 -16.29 -0.68
CA ARG A 108 -3.80 -15.30 0.20
C ARG A 108 -4.43 -15.22 1.58
N ARG A 109 -5.61 -15.82 1.81
CA ARG A 109 -6.29 -15.77 3.10
C ARG A 109 -5.43 -16.25 4.29
N PRO A 110 -4.58 -17.28 4.15
CA PRO A 110 -3.66 -17.67 5.23
C PRO A 110 -2.64 -16.58 5.62
N GLU A 111 -2.41 -15.57 4.77
CA GLU A 111 -1.53 -14.43 5.11
C GLU A 111 -2.04 -13.66 6.33
N ALA A 112 -3.36 -13.64 6.56
CA ALA A 112 -3.97 -12.97 7.70
C ALA A 112 -3.60 -13.61 9.05
N ASP A 113 -3.25 -14.90 9.08
CA ASP A 113 -2.85 -15.58 10.31
C ASP A 113 -1.56 -14.99 10.90
N ALA A 114 -0.70 -14.42 10.04
CA ALA A 114 0.54 -13.76 10.45
C ALA A 114 0.32 -12.46 11.24
N LEU A 115 -0.93 -11.95 11.27
CA LEU A 115 -1.30 -10.76 12.03
C LEU A 115 -1.71 -11.08 13.48
N ALA A 116 -1.86 -12.37 13.86
CA ALA A 116 -2.33 -12.76 15.18
C ALA A 116 -1.58 -12.08 16.36
N PRO A 117 -0.24 -11.92 16.33
CA PRO A 117 0.48 -11.19 17.38
C PRO A 117 0.10 -9.71 17.48
N LEU A 118 -0.16 -9.06 16.34
CA LEU A 118 -0.58 -7.65 16.30
C LEU A 118 -2.00 -7.49 16.83
N LEU A 119 -2.90 -8.40 16.45
CA LEU A 119 -4.29 -8.43 16.90
C LEU A 119 -4.41 -8.57 18.42
N ALA A 120 -3.61 -9.45 19.02
CA ALA A 120 -3.59 -9.63 20.47
C ALA A 120 -3.16 -8.37 21.23
N GLY A 121 -2.41 -7.47 20.59
CA GLY A 121 -1.92 -6.23 21.17
C GLY A 121 -2.77 -4.99 20.86
N ALA A 122 -3.73 -5.08 19.93
CA ALA A 122 -4.52 -3.95 19.46
C ALA A 122 -5.83 -3.80 20.25
N PRO A 123 -6.15 -2.60 20.78
CA PRO A 123 -7.38 -2.38 21.56
C PRO A 123 -8.65 -2.38 20.70
N HIS A 124 -8.54 -1.98 19.43
CA HIS A 124 -9.66 -1.85 18.52
C HIS A 124 -9.31 -2.51 17.19
N VAL A 125 -10.03 -3.58 16.87
CA VAL A 125 -9.88 -4.35 15.65
C VAL A 125 -11.24 -4.46 14.97
N ALA A 126 -11.30 -4.15 13.68
CA ALA A 126 -12.48 -4.37 12.85
C ALA A 126 -12.28 -5.55 11.91
N HIS A 127 -13.27 -6.44 11.89
CA HIS A 127 -13.43 -7.44 10.85
C HIS A 127 -14.63 -7.07 10.01
N LEU A 128 -14.43 -6.95 8.70
CA LEU A 128 -15.50 -6.57 7.79
C LEU A 128 -16.39 -7.79 7.49
N GLU A 129 -17.70 -7.57 7.39
CA GLU A 129 -18.68 -8.66 7.29
C GLU A 129 -18.82 -9.23 5.87
N GLU A 130 -18.65 -8.37 4.86
CA GLU A 130 -18.95 -8.68 3.46
C GLU A 130 -18.03 -7.94 2.49
N GLY A 131 -18.11 -8.32 1.21
CA GLY A 131 -17.28 -7.76 0.15
C GLY A 131 -15.82 -8.20 0.24
N THR A 132 -15.02 -7.57 -0.61
CA THR A 132 -13.57 -7.68 -0.69
C THR A 132 -12.97 -6.28 -0.58
N ILE A 133 -11.84 -6.17 0.11
CA ILE A 133 -11.12 -4.92 0.31
C ILE A 133 -9.72 -5.22 0.80
N GLU A 134 -8.73 -4.59 0.17
CA GLU A 134 -7.31 -4.78 0.48
C GLU A 134 -6.66 -3.43 0.78
N GLY A 135 -5.65 -3.42 1.66
CA GLY A 135 -5.07 -2.17 2.16
C GLY A 135 -4.29 -1.35 1.12
N GLY A 136 -3.90 -1.95 -0.02
CA GLY A 136 -3.33 -1.23 -1.16
C GLY A 136 -4.30 -0.21 -1.77
N ASP A 137 -5.61 -0.44 -1.65
CA ASP A 137 -6.66 0.48 -2.13
C ASP A 137 -7.02 1.59 -1.14
N ILE A 138 -6.49 1.54 0.08
CA ILE A 138 -6.84 2.47 1.16
C ILE A 138 -5.83 3.61 1.19
N ALA A 139 -6.28 4.86 1.11
CA ALA A 139 -5.46 6.03 1.37
C ALA A 139 -6.16 7.04 2.29
N LEU A 140 -5.45 7.51 3.32
CA LEU A 140 -5.99 8.46 4.29
C LEU A 140 -5.85 9.91 3.80
N HIS A 141 -6.99 10.59 3.64
CA HIS A 141 -7.06 12.02 3.31
C HIS A 141 -7.90 12.78 4.35
N THR A 142 -7.82 14.10 4.38
CA THR A 142 -8.46 14.93 5.42
C THR A 142 -9.96 14.61 5.56
N GLY A 143 -10.36 14.06 6.70
CA GLY A 143 -11.75 13.65 6.99
C GLY A 143 -12.29 12.51 6.13
N THR A 144 -11.47 11.94 5.23
CA THR A 144 -11.91 10.96 4.24
C THR A 144 -10.95 9.76 4.16
N VAL A 145 -11.47 8.63 3.73
CA VAL A 145 -10.71 7.44 3.38
C VAL A 145 -10.98 7.19 1.91
N LEU A 146 -9.96 7.39 1.08
CA LEU A 146 -10.04 7.06 -0.34
C LEU A 146 -9.95 5.54 -0.48
N VAL A 147 -10.85 4.96 -1.27
CA VAL A 147 -10.91 3.52 -1.50
C VAL A 147 -10.95 3.25 -2.99
N GLY A 148 -9.85 2.75 -3.54
CA GLY A 148 -9.77 2.26 -4.92
C GLY A 148 -10.80 1.15 -5.16
N LEU A 149 -11.66 1.33 -6.15
CA LEU A 149 -12.62 0.31 -6.57
C LEU A 149 -12.11 -0.38 -7.83
N GLY A 150 -11.77 -1.65 -7.67
CA GLY A 150 -11.14 -2.44 -8.70
C GLY A 150 -11.50 -3.91 -8.57
N GLU A 151 -10.56 -4.77 -8.94
CA GLU A 151 -10.80 -6.21 -8.94
C GLU A 151 -10.55 -6.85 -7.57
N GLU A 152 -9.69 -6.24 -6.74
CA GLU A 152 -9.43 -6.68 -5.37
C GLU A 152 -10.38 -6.04 -4.35
N THR A 153 -10.77 -4.78 -4.56
CA THR A 153 -11.69 -4.05 -3.68
C THR A 153 -13.03 -3.75 -4.35
N SER A 154 -14.12 -4.21 -3.72
CA SER A 154 -15.48 -4.09 -4.24
C SER A 154 -16.27 -2.95 -3.56
N PRO A 155 -17.32 -2.41 -4.21
CA PRO A 155 -18.21 -1.42 -3.60
C PRO A 155 -18.84 -1.90 -2.28
N THR A 156 -19.18 -3.19 -2.19
CA THR A 156 -19.68 -3.82 -0.96
C THR A 156 -18.64 -3.78 0.15
N GLY A 157 -17.36 -4.01 -0.15
CA GLY A 157 -16.26 -3.90 0.82
C GLY A 157 -16.06 -2.46 1.32
N ALA A 158 -16.12 -1.47 0.42
CA ALA A 158 -16.08 -0.06 0.79
C ALA A 158 -17.27 0.34 1.70
N GLY A 159 -18.48 -0.13 1.38
CA GLY A 159 -19.66 0.07 2.23
C GLY A 159 -19.54 -0.61 3.60
N ALA A 160 -18.96 -1.82 3.66
CA ALA A 160 -18.67 -2.51 4.92
C ALA A 160 -17.64 -1.74 5.76
N LEU A 161 -16.62 -1.15 5.12
CA LEU A 161 -15.66 -0.29 5.80
C LEU A 161 -16.35 0.93 6.43
N GLN A 162 -17.21 1.64 5.69
CA GLN A 162 -17.92 2.81 6.22
C GLN A 162 -18.73 2.47 7.48
N ARG A 163 -19.41 1.31 7.50
CA ARG A 163 -20.17 0.85 8.66
C ARG A 163 -19.26 0.48 9.84
N ALA A 164 -18.13 -0.15 9.57
CA ALA A 164 -17.14 -0.47 10.61
C ALA A 164 -16.57 0.80 11.23
N LEU A 165 -16.21 1.80 10.43
CA LEU A 165 -15.75 3.10 10.93
C LEU A 165 -16.80 3.75 11.85
N ALA A 166 -18.06 3.80 11.42
CA ALA A 166 -19.15 4.33 12.23
C ALA A 166 -19.37 3.53 13.53
N HIS A 167 -19.30 2.20 13.48
CA HIS A 167 -19.43 1.33 14.66
C HIS A 167 -18.34 1.59 15.71
N HIS A 168 -17.12 1.89 15.27
CA HIS A 168 -15.99 2.19 16.13
C HIS A 168 -15.84 3.69 16.46
N GLY A 169 -16.81 4.53 16.09
CA GLY A 169 -16.77 5.97 16.39
C GLY A 169 -15.67 6.74 15.63
N VAL A 170 -15.25 6.22 14.47
CA VAL A 170 -14.33 6.90 13.56
C VAL A 170 -15.13 7.78 12.61
N ASP A 171 -14.98 9.10 12.76
CA ASP A 171 -15.67 10.11 11.95
C ASP A 171 -14.91 10.41 10.64
N ARG A 172 -15.02 9.47 9.70
CA ARG A 172 -14.45 9.60 8.35
C ARG A 172 -15.44 9.13 7.29
N GLU A 173 -15.46 9.84 6.17
CA GLU A 173 -16.22 9.43 4.98
C GLU A 173 -15.36 8.51 4.10
N VAL A 174 -15.90 7.35 3.75
CA VAL A 174 -15.32 6.48 2.71
C VAL A 174 -15.70 7.04 1.34
N ARG A 175 -14.71 7.52 0.60
CA ARG A 175 -14.87 8.01 -0.76
C ARG A 175 -14.35 6.95 -1.75
N PRO A 176 -15.22 6.32 -2.55
CA PRO A 176 -14.78 5.42 -3.61
C PRO A 176 -14.00 6.16 -4.70
N VAL A 177 -12.96 5.54 -5.25
CA VAL A 177 -12.16 6.03 -6.37
C VAL A 177 -12.24 5.00 -7.50
N HIS A 178 -12.78 5.38 -8.66
CA HIS A 178 -12.96 4.45 -9.78
C HIS A 178 -11.78 4.49 -10.76
N PHE A 179 -11.38 3.33 -11.27
CA PHE A 179 -10.43 3.24 -12.37
C PHE A 179 -11.14 3.28 -13.73
N ALA A 180 -10.53 3.91 -14.73
CA ALA A 180 -10.98 3.95 -16.11
C ALA A 180 -10.63 2.68 -16.90
N THR A 181 -9.72 1.85 -16.38
CA THR A 181 -9.25 0.63 -17.01
C THR A 181 -9.27 -0.55 -16.05
N ARG A 182 -9.33 -1.77 -16.61
CA ARG A 182 -9.15 -3.02 -15.85
C ARG A 182 -7.67 -3.35 -15.69
N GLY A 183 -7.38 -4.33 -14.82
CA GLY A 183 -6.01 -4.78 -14.54
C GLY A 183 -5.24 -3.87 -13.59
N ILE A 184 -5.90 -2.87 -13.01
CA ILE A 184 -5.39 -2.15 -11.84
C ILE A 184 -5.74 -2.99 -10.61
N VAL A 185 -4.71 -3.37 -9.86
CA VAL A 185 -4.87 -4.22 -8.67
C VAL A 185 -5.17 -3.33 -7.47
N HIS A 186 -4.32 -2.33 -7.22
CA HIS A 186 -4.48 -1.41 -6.10
C HIS A 186 -4.27 0.05 -6.50
N LEU A 187 -4.90 0.95 -5.73
CA LEU A 187 -4.76 2.40 -5.86
C LEU A 187 -3.31 2.89 -5.71
N ASP A 188 -2.54 2.30 -4.79
CA ASP A 188 -1.22 2.81 -4.42
C ASP A 188 -0.10 2.64 -5.46
N ASP A 189 -0.35 1.84 -6.50
CA ASP A 189 0.50 1.78 -7.69
C ASP A 189 0.29 2.96 -8.64
N HIS A 190 -0.77 3.75 -8.43
CA HIS A 190 -1.17 4.84 -9.33
C HIS A 190 -1.49 6.15 -8.62
N PHE A 191 -1.60 6.16 -7.29
CA PHE A 191 -1.82 7.36 -6.51
C PHE A 191 -1.19 7.22 -5.12
N ALA A 192 -0.39 8.20 -4.71
CA ALA A 192 0.22 8.21 -3.38
C ALA A 192 0.24 9.61 -2.79
N ILE A 193 -0.36 9.80 -1.62
CA ILE A 193 -0.25 11.05 -0.86
C ILE A 193 1.11 11.04 -0.15
N VAL A 194 1.97 12.00 -0.48
CA VAL A 194 3.38 12.02 -0.05
C VAL A 194 3.71 13.08 0.99
N ALA A 195 2.85 14.10 1.10
CA ALA A 195 2.97 15.20 2.05
C ALA A 195 1.59 15.87 2.21
N PRO A 196 1.39 16.77 3.19
CA PRO A 196 0.19 17.58 3.27
C PRO A 196 -0.09 18.29 1.94
N GLY A 197 -1.21 17.95 1.30
CA GLY A 197 -1.64 18.56 0.04
C GLY A 197 -0.82 18.21 -1.19
N THR A 198 0.14 17.26 -1.13
CA THR A 198 0.93 16.82 -2.30
C THR A 198 0.72 15.34 -2.56
N ALA A 199 0.50 14.95 -3.81
CA ALA A 199 0.38 13.55 -4.20
C ALA A 199 1.03 13.23 -5.55
N LEU A 200 1.46 11.98 -5.72
CA LEU A 200 1.80 11.40 -7.01
C LEU A 200 0.53 10.86 -7.67
N ILE A 201 0.40 11.00 -8.99
CA ILE A 201 -0.75 10.46 -9.72
C ILE A 201 -0.39 9.97 -11.12
N HIS A 202 -0.81 8.75 -11.48
CA HIS A 202 -0.81 8.26 -12.85
C HIS A 202 -2.18 8.55 -13.48
N ARG A 203 -2.29 9.67 -14.21
CA ARG A 203 -3.60 10.19 -14.66
C ARG A 203 -4.36 9.25 -15.60
N ASP A 204 -3.65 8.47 -16.41
CA ASP A 204 -4.22 7.66 -17.49
C ASP A 204 -5.17 6.55 -17.01
N VAL A 205 -5.13 6.20 -15.71
CA VAL A 205 -5.99 5.14 -15.14
C VAL A 205 -7.25 5.66 -14.47
N PHE A 206 -7.48 6.98 -14.45
CA PHE A 206 -8.64 7.58 -13.78
C PHE A 206 -9.58 8.28 -14.78
N PRO A 207 -10.92 8.18 -14.59
CA PRO A 207 -11.86 8.90 -15.43
C PRO A 207 -11.83 10.41 -15.12
N PRO A 208 -12.30 11.28 -16.04
CA PRO A 208 -12.22 12.74 -15.87
C PRO A 208 -12.85 13.29 -14.59
N ALA A 209 -13.87 12.62 -14.03
CA ALA A 209 -14.49 13.04 -12.78
C ALA A 209 -13.58 12.83 -11.56
N GLU A 210 -12.84 11.71 -11.52
CA GLU A 210 -11.88 11.44 -10.45
C GLU A 210 -10.68 12.39 -10.57
N LEU A 211 -10.18 12.63 -11.78
CA LEU A 211 -9.08 13.57 -12.02
C LEU A 211 -9.40 14.99 -11.54
N ARG A 212 -10.60 15.52 -11.84
CA ARG A 212 -11.03 16.83 -11.33
C ARG A 212 -11.00 16.89 -9.82
N TRP A 213 -11.49 15.84 -9.16
CA TRP A 213 -11.46 15.80 -7.70
C TRP A 213 -10.02 15.79 -7.17
N PHE A 214 -9.11 15.01 -7.75
CA PHE A 214 -7.70 15.03 -7.34
C PHE A 214 -7.05 16.40 -7.55
N ASP A 215 -7.28 17.04 -8.70
CA ASP A 215 -6.74 18.37 -9.02
C ASP A 215 -7.27 19.46 -8.05
N GLU A 216 -8.49 19.30 -7.52
CA GLU A 216 -9.07 20.22 -6.53
C GLU A 216 -8.49 20.04 -5.11
N HIS A 217 -7.93 18.87 -4.79
CA HIS A 217 -7.54 18.50 -3.42
C HIS A 217 -6.01 18.39 -3.21
N PHE A 218 -5.22 18.31 -4.29
CA PHE A 218 -3.77 18.09 -4.21
C PHE A 218 -2.99 18.91 -5.25
N ASP A 219 -1.78 19.33 -4.88
CA ASP A 219 -0.71 19.60 -5.83
C ASP A 219 -0.16 18.26 -6.35
N LEU A 220 -0.42 17.98 -7.62
CA LEU A 220 -0.14 16.70 -8.24
C LEU A 220 1.21 16.68 -8.96
N VAL A 221 1.99 15.65 -8.68
CA VAL A 221 3.13 15.24 -9.49
C VAL A 221 2.68 14.11 -10.40
N ASP A 222 2.60 14.39 -11.69
CA ASP A 222 2.24 13.38 -12.68
C ASP A 222 3.30 12.29 -12.74
N VAL A 223 2.86 11.04 -12.67
CA VAL A 223 3.63 9.82 -12.93
C VAL A 223 3.36 9.39 -14.36
N THR A 224 4.41 9.21 -15.15
CA THR A 224 4.30 8.76 -16.53
C THR A 224 3.95 7.27 -16.58
N GLY A 225 3.40 6.81 -17.71
CA GLY A 225 3.12 5.38 -17.91
C GLY A 225 4.35 4.49 -17.73
N ALA A 226 5.55 4.94 -18.10
CA ALA A 226 6.80 4.18 -17.91
C ALA A 226 7.17 4.04 -16.42
N GLU A 227 7.03 5.12 -15.65
CA GLU A 227 7.30 5.14 -14.21
C GLU A 227 6.25 4.32 -13.44
N ALA A 228 4.97 4.40 -13.83
CA ALA A 228 3.91 3.56 -13.29
C ALA A 228 4.19 2.07 -13.56
N ARG A 229 4.60 1.71 -14.78
CA ARG A 229 4.97 0.32 -15.13
C ARG A 229 6.19 -0.21 -14.38
N ALA A 230 7.03 0.70 -13.89
CA ALA A 230 8.19 0.44 -13.04
C ALA A 230 7.87 0.58 -11.54
N VAL A 231 6.58 0.70 -11.17
CA VAL A 231 6.09 0.76 -9.79
C VAL A 231 6.66 1.95 -8.99
N GLN A 232 6.92 3.06 -9.68
CA GLN A 232 7.59 4.22 -9.06
C GLN A 232 6.65 5.16 -8.32
N ALA A 233 5.34 5.07 -8.52
CA ALA A 233 4.34 5.80 -7.72
C ALA A 233 4.21 5.23 -6.29
N ASN A 234 4.58 3.96 -6.10
CA ASN A 234 4.44 3.23 -4.85
C ASN A 234 5.58 3.60 -3.88
N VAL A 235 5.49 4.82 -3.37
CA VAL A 235 6.45 5.47 -2.45
C VAL A 235 5.93 5.44 -1.02
N LEU A 236 6.80 5.74 -0.04
CA LEU A 236 6.40 5.75 1.37
C LEU A 236 6.77 7.06 2.05
N ALA A 237 5.76 7.87 2.40
CA ALA A 237 5.95 8.99 3.31
C ALA A 237 6.18 8.48 4.74
N ILE A 238 7.24 8.95 5.37
CA ILE A 238 7.62 8.59 6.75
C ILE A 238 7.56 9.79 7.71
N ALA A 239 7.45 11.00 7.19
CA ALA A 239 7.18 12.22 7.92
C ALA A 239 6.49 13.24 6.99
N PRO A 240 5.90 14.34 7.51
CA PRO A 240 5.17 15.30 6.69
C PRO A 240 6.01 15.94 5.57
N ASP A 241 7.33 15.94 5.71
CA ASP A 241 8.31 16.50 4.79
C ASP A 241 9.27 15.44 4.22
N THR A 242 9.09 14.15 4.52
CA THR A 242 10.07 13.10 4.19
C THR A 242 9.41 11.90 3.52
N VAL A 243 9.89 11.57 2.33
CA VAL A 243 9.40 10.46 1.51
C VAL A 243 10.53 9.55 1.05
N ILE A 244 10.28 8.25 1.07
CA ILE A 244 11.18 7.23 0.53
C ILE A 244 10.72 6.87 -0.88
N VAL A 245 11.65 6.89 -1.83
CA VAL A 245 11.46 6.49 -3.23
C VAL A 245 12.42 5.35 -3.61
N ALA A 246 12.03 4.55 -4.60
CA ALA A 246 12.89 3.53 -5.17
C ALA A 246 14.02 4.17 -6.01
N ALA A 247 15.20 3.58 -5.98
CA ALA A 247 16.33 4.02 -6.82
C ALA A 247 15.97 3.95 -8.32
N GLY A 248 16.26 5.02 -9.06
CA GLY A 248 15.89 5.19 -10.47
C GLY A 248 14.60 5.97 -10.72
N SER A 249 13.95 6.49 -9.66
CA SER A 249 12.82 7.43 -9.75
C SER A 249 13.31 8.89 -9.81
N ASP A 250 14.27 9.20 -10.68
CA ASP A 250 15.03 10.45 -10.65
C ASP A 250 14.13 11.68 -10.89
N ARG A 251 13.25 11.63 -11.90
CA ARG A 251 12.32 12.74 -12.19
C ARG A 251 11.33 12.98 -11.05
N ILE A 252 10.76 11.91 -10.48
CA ILE A 252 9.88 11.99 -9.31
C ILE A 252 10.64 12.60 -8.12
N THR A 253 11.89 12.19 -7.91
CA THR A 253 12.77 12.73 -6.87
C THR A 253 12.98 14.23 -7.03
N GLU A 254 13.31 14.69 -8.23
CA GLU A 254 13.47 16.12 -8.53
C GLU A 254 12.19 16.92 -8.29
N GLN A 255 11.03 16.40 -8.72
CA GLN A 255 9.72 17.05 -8.55
C GLN A 255 9.30 17.17 -7.07
N LEU A 256 9.62 16.17 -6.26
CA LEU A 256 9.36 16.16 -4.82
C LEU A 256 10.34 17.08 -4.07
N ALA A 257 11.62 17.04 -4.41
CA ALA A 257 12.64 17.91 -3.83
C ALA A 257 12.37 19.40 -4.15
N ALA A 258 11.91 19.71 -5.36
CA ALA A 258 11.50 21.06 -5.75
C ALA A 258 10.31 21.59 -4.94
N ARG A 259 9.52 20.69 -4.33
CA ARG A 259 8.42 21.00 -3.39
C ARG A 259 8.88 21.04 -1.93
N GLY A 260 10.19 20.98 -1.68
CA GLY A 260 10.79 21.09 -0.35
C GLY A 260 10.79 19.80 0.46
N LEU A 261 10.53 18.64 -0.16
CA LEU A 261 10.56 17.35 0.53
C LEU A 261 11.98 16.79 0.62
N GLU A 262 12.33 16.21 1.77
CA GLU A 262 13.46 15.30 1.91
C GLU A 262 13.10 14.00 1.19
N VAL A 263 13.86 13.68 0.13
CA VAL A 263 13.67 12.44 -0.63
C VAL A 263 14.79 11.45 -0.29
N LEU A 264 14.42 10.34 0.32
CA LEU A 264 15.32 9.24 0.64
C LEU A 264 15.24 8.17 -0.43
N THR A 265 16.38 7.71 -0.91
CA THR A 265 16.43 6.67 -1.94
C THR A 265 16.81 5.32 -1.36
N VAL A 266 16.03 4.28 -1.67
CA VAL A 266 16.34 2.89 -1.32
C VAL A 266 16.41 2.05 -2.60
N ASN A 267 17.41 1.17 -2.70
CA ASN A 267 17.49 0.23 -3.81
C ASN A 267 16.47 -0.89 -3.62
N TYR A 268 15.38 -0.85 -4.39
CA TYR A 268 14.29 -1.83 -4.40
C TYR A 268 14.12 -2.50 -5.77
N ARG A 269 15.14 -2.43 -6.63
CA ARG A 269 15.04 -2.89 -8.04
C ARG A 269 14.70 -4.36 -8.20
N GLU A 270 15.05 -5.20 -7.23
CA GLU A 270 14.72 -6.63 -7.27
C GLU A 270 13.30 -6.87 -6.78
N VAL A 271 12.87 -6.14 -5.74
CA VAL A 271 11.49 -6.14 -5.23
C VAL A 271 10.50 -5.77 -6.34
N THR A 272 10.81 -4.72 -7.11
CA THR A 272 9.94 -4.18 -8.17
C THR A 272 9.96 -4.99 -9.47
N ARG A 273 10.61 -6.16 -9.50
CA ARG A 273 10.53 -7.07 -10.66
C ARG A 273 9.16 -7.72 -10.78
N ILE A 274 8.42 -7.74 -9.67
CA ILE A 274 6.98 -7.99 -9.65
C ILE A 274 6.27 -6.73 -9.15
N PRO A 275 4.98 -6.54 -9.46
CA PRO A 275 4.23 -5.36 -9.03
C PRO A 275 4.16 -5.28 -7.50
N GLY A 276 4.78 -4.25 -6.95
CA GLY A 276 4.86 -3.96 -5.52
C GLY A 276 6.18 -3.29 -5.13
N SER A 277 6.12 -2.31 -4.23
CA SER A 277 7.31 -1.54 -3.81
C SER A 277 7.25 -1.16 -2.32
N LEU A 278 7.72 0.04 -1.97
CA LEU A 278 7.91 0.51 -0.60
C LEU A 278 6.60 0.53 0.20
N ARG A 279 5.49 0.99 -0.39
CA ARG A 279 4.20 1.04 0.32
C ARG A 279 3.59 -0.34 0.46
N CYS A 280 3.64 -1.18 -0.58
CA CYS A 280 3.14 -2.56 -0.52
C CYS A 280 3.88 -3.40 0.53
N THR A 281 5.20 -3.25 0.62
CA THR A 281 6.04 -4.00 1.58
C THR A 281 5.93 -3.54 3.03
N THR A 282 5.07 -2.55 3.32
CA THR A 282 4.92 -1.96 4.65
C THR A 282 3.47 -1.86 5.10
N LEU A 283 3.24 -2.15 6.38
CA LEU A 283 1.99 -1.92 7.09
C LEU A 283 2.26 -0.93 8.24
N PRO A 284 2.08 0.39 8.04
CA PRO A 284 2.12 1.39 9.09
C PRO A 284 1.11 1.04 10.18
N LEU A 285 1.62 0.87 11.40
CA LEU A 285 0.80 0.59 12.56
C LEU A 285 0.55 1.86 13.37
N THR A 286 1.57 2.70 13.49
CA THR A 286 1.49 3.95 14.27
C THR A 286 2.17 5.10 13.54
N ARG A 287 1.45 6.20 13.36
CA ARG A 287 1.90 7.51 12.90
C ARG A 287 1.52 8.57 13.94
N ALA A 288 2.42 9.51 14.17
CA ALA A 288 2.19 10.70 15.01
C ALA A 288 1.78 11.91 14.17
#